data_AF-A0A5M3PQC4-F1
#
_entry.id   AF-A0A5M3PQC4-F1
#
_cell.length_a   1.000
_cell.length_b   1.000
_cell.length_c   1.000
_cell.angle_alpha   90.00
_cell.angle_beta   90.00
_cell.angle_gamma   90.00
#
_symmetry.space_group_name_H-M   'P 1'
#
loop_
_entity.id
_entity.type
_entity.pdbx_description
1 polymer ?
#
loop_
_entity_poly.entity_id
_entity_poly.type
_entity_poly.pdbx_seq_one_letter_code
_entity_poly.pdbx_strand_id
1 'polypeptide(L)'
;MYGGGHFVHVLATGTLGADLGDFDLPVANFNSVGYFQHLLRLTKYEPAGSHEDRSPLNPGQEAADTMCGRFTFYTPPDTLILEFFPEGMEVDGRFNPSYNIPPGTGIPMIRMSMNGSLIMAHSHWGFRPSWADEKAPAPINARAETAATSKYFRDAFAHHRCLIPANGWYEWQQSEQGKTPYYITPSDTGENPAIFFAGLWTPREGDETTACAIITEPASESLKHIHDRQPVVLHPGCLRDWLNPEISDRTRIRAVTHRLDPEHLKAVPVSQEVNNPRHDRPDLIRET
;
A
#
# COMPACT_ATOMS: atom_id res chain seq x y z
N MET A 1 21.44 37.53 20.82
CA MET A 1 21.79 38.16 19.52
C MET A 1 23.05 37.50 19.01
N TYR A 2 22.94 36.87 17.83
CA TYR A 2 23.95 36.46 16.83
C TYR A 2 25.32 35.95 17.34
N GLY A 3 25.79 34.73 17.03
CA GLY A 3 25.65 33.97 15.79
C GLY A 3 27.01 33.97 15.08
N GLY A 4 27.74 32.85 15.13
CA GLY A 4 29.07 32.71 14.52
C GLY A 4 29.44 31.24 14.38
N GLY A 5 28.76 30.53 13.47
CA GLY A 5 29.08 29.16 13.10
C GLY A 5 30.26 29.12 12.13
N HIS A 6 31.35 28.50 12.55
CA HIS A 6 32.50 28.18 11.71
C HIS A 6 32.16 26.99 10.80
N PHE A 7 32.16 27.23 9.48
CA PHE A 7 32.19 26.19 8.46
C PHE A 7 33.62 25.65 8.34
N VAL A 8 33.79 24.35 8.55
CA VAL A 8 35.04 23.64 8.24
C VAL A 8 34.92 23.06 6.84
N HIS A 9 35.63 23.68 5.89
CA HIS A 9 35.92 23.12 4.58
C HIS A 9 36.97 22.01 4.74
N VAL A 10 36.63 20.77 4.37
CA VAL A 10 37.62 19.72 4.13
C VAL A 10 37.91 19.72 2.64
N LEU A 11 39.06 20.29 2.28
CA LEU A 11 39.67 20.18 0.96
C LEU A 11 40.49 18.90 0.92
N ALA A 12 40.07 17.93 0.10
CA ALA A 12 40.91 16.80 -0.30
C ALA A 12 41.54 17.13 -1.66
N THR A 13 42.82 17.50 -1.64
CA THR A 13 43.68 17.59 -2.82
C THR A 13 44.18 16.20 -3.18
N GLY A 14 43.89 15.73 -4.39
CA GLY A 14 44.42 14.49 -4.95
C GLY A 14 44.49 14.57 -6.46
N THR A 15 45.60 15.06 -6.98
CA THR A 15 45.98 15.04 -8.40
C THR A 15 46.59 13.68 -8.74
N LEU A 16 46.04 13.01 -9.74
CA LEU A 16 46.76 12.05 -10.59
C LEU A 16 46.02 11.95 -11.92
N GLY A 17 46.68 12.42 -12.97
CA GLY A 17 46.15 12.43 -14.32
C GLY A 17 46.25 11.06 -15.00
N ALA A 18 45.27 10.80 -15.86
CA ALA A 18 45.46 10.05 -17.09
C ALA A 18 44.39 10.54 -18.08
N ASP A 19 44.87 10.90 -19.26
CA ASP A 19 44.17 11.53 -20.36
C ASP A 19 43.62 10.46 -21.33
N LEU A 20 42.74 10.91 -22.22
CA LEU A 20 42.24 10.33 -23.47
C LEU A 20 40.91 9.56 -23.45
N GLY A 21 39.91 10.15 -24.09
CA GLY A 21 38.74 9.46 -24.63
C GLY A 21 37.57 10.38 -24.99
N ASP A 22 37.73 11.22 -26.02
CA ASP A 22 36.69 12.06 -26.62
C ASP A 22 35.39 11.30 -26.95
N PHE A 23 34.26 11.81 -26.47
CA PHE A 23 32.97 11.66 -27.13
C PHE A 23 32.16 12.96 -26.98
N ASP A 24 32.07 13.68 -28.10
CA ASP A 24 31.21 14.84 -28.35
C ASP A 24 29.74 14.54 -28.00
N LEU A 25 29.14 15.33 -27.12
CA LEU A 25 27.69 15.49 -27.02
C LEU A 25 27.33 16.98 -27.11
N PRO A 26 26.34 17.36 -27.95
CA PRO A 26 26.04 18.75 -28.21
C PRO A 26 25.36 19.43 -27.01
N VAL A 27 25.89 20.60 -26.65
CA VAL A 27 25.33 21.55 -25.70
C VAL A 27 24.06 22.16 -26.30
N ALA A 28 22.89 21.76 -25.80
CA ALA A 28 21.63 22.42 -26.12
C ALA A 28 21.42 23.63 -25.21
N ASN A 29 21.57 24.82 -25.79
CA ASN A 29 21.12 26.10 -25.25
C ASN A 29 19.61 26.07 -24.95
N PHE A 30 19.21 26.28 -23.70
CA PHE A 30 17.85 26.69 -23.36
C PHE A 30 17.88 28.02 -22.62
N ASN A 31 17.79 29.10 -23.40
CA ASN A 31 17.35 30.40 -22.96
C ASN A 31 16.01 30.67 -23.66
N SER A 32 14.89 30.52 -22.94
CA SER A 32 13.69 31.31 -23.23
C SER A 32 12.83 31.47 -21.99
N VAL A 33 12.84 32.71 -21.53
CA VAL A 33 11.91 33.33 -20.60
C VAL A 33 10.50 33.33 -21.22
N GLY A 34 9.49 33.05 -20.40
CA GLY A 34 8.14 33.58 -20.61
C GLY A 34 7.03 32.52 -20.68
N TYR A 35 6.27 32.38 -19.59
CA TYR A 35 4.81 32.50 -19.62
C TYR A 35 4.29 32.62 -18.18
N PHE A 36 4.17 33.86 -17.70
CA PHE A 36 3.42 34.24 -16.51
C PHE A 36 2.15 34.95 -16.99
N GLN A 37 1.02 34.63 -16.35
CA GLN A 37 -0.25 35.39 -16.29
C GLN A 37 -1.21 35.39 -17.51
N HIS A 38 -2.29 34.60 -17.39
CA HIS A 38 -3.70 34.95 -17.71
C HIS A 38 -4.54 33.69 -17.37
N LEU A 39 -5.65 33.65 -16.63
CA LEU A 39 -6.69 34.62 -16.31
C LEU A 39 -7.37 34.25 -14.98
N LEU A 40 -7.46 35.23 -14.09
CA LEU A 40 -8.48 35.31 -13.04
C LEU A 40 -9.84 35.63 -13.67
N ARG A 41 -10.85 34.76 -13.48
CA ARG A 41 -12.29 35.09 -13.41
C ARG A 41 -12.94 34.01 -12.55
N LEU A 42 -13.18 34.27 -11.27
CA LEU A 42 -14.43 34.85 -10.73
C LEU A 42 -15.69 34.12 -11.23
N THR A 43 -16.03 33.02 -10.56
CA THR A 43 -17.42 32.64 -10.32
C THR A 43 -17.62 32.41 -8.82
N LYS A 44 -18.73 32.98 -8.34
CA LYS A 44 -19.11 33.21 -6.96
C LYS A 44 -19.23 31.90 -6.18
N TYR A 45 -18.59 31.88 -5.02
CA TYR A 45 -18.83 30.92 -3.94
C TYR A 45 -20.02 31.43 -3.12
N GLU A 46 -21.11 30.65 -3.07
CA GLU A 46 -22.18 30.83 -2.09
C GLU A 46 -22.17 29.62 -1.13
N PRO A 47 -22.29 29.83 0.19
CA PRO A 47 -22.22 28.74 1.15
C PRO A 47 -23.58 28.05 1.23
N ALA A 48 -23.65 26.79 0.81
CA ALA A 48 -24.82 25.95 1.05
C ALA A 48 -24.89 25.57 2.54
N GLY A 49 -26.07 25.77 3.12
CA GLY A 49 -26.34 25.70 4.53
C GLY A 49 -26.20 24.31 5.15
N SER A 50 -26.04 24.34 6.47
CA SER A 50 -26.09 23.22 7.39
C SER A 50 -27.42 22.47 7.25
N HIS A 51 -27.39 21.30 6.61
CA HIS A 51 -28.37 20.25 6.83
C HIS A 51 -27.68 19.11 7.59
N GLU A 52 -27.94 19.05 8.90
CA GLU A 52 -27.75 17.82 9.68
C GLU A 52 -28.72 16.76 9.12
N ASP A 53 -28.27 16.00 8.12
CA ASP A 53 -28.94 14.75 7.75
C ASP A 53 -28.49 13.66 8.71
N ARG A 54 -29.19 13.58 9.85
CA ARG A 54 -29.13 12.45 10.78
C ARG A 54 -29.94 11.30 10.21
N SER A 55 -29.39 10.64 9.18
CA SER A 55 -29.87 9.33 8.77
C SER A 55 -29.28 8.25 9.71
N PRO A 56 -30.11 7.48 10.43
CA PRO A 56 -29.62 6.45 11.33
C PRO A 56 -28.94 5.34 10.53
N LEU A 57 -27.76 4.91 10.98
CA LEU A 57 -27.09 3.71 10.48
C LEU A 57 -28.07 2.54 10.56
N ASN A 58 -28.37 1.96 9.40
CA ASN A 58 -29.29 0.84 9.26
C ASN A 58 -28.70 -0.38 10.00
N PRO A 59 -29.30 -0.89 11.09
CA PRO A 59 -28.71 -1.97 11.91
C PRO A 59 -28.79 -3.37 11.29
N GLY A 60 -29.06 -3.49 9.98
CA GLY A 60 -29.55 -4.73 9.37
C GLY A 60 -28.91 -5.13 8.04
N GLN A 61 -27.76 -4.58 7.68
CA GLN A 61 -26.92 -5.24 6.67
C GLN A 61 -26.01 -6.20 7.40
N GLU A 62 -26.35 -7.49 7.34
CA GLU A 62 -25.43 -8.59 7.62
C GLU A 62 -24.09 -8.24 6.98
N ALA A 63 -23.07 -8.11 7.81
CA ALA A 63 -21.69 -7.96 7.37
C ALA A 63 -21.37 -9.18 6.50
N ALA A 64 -21.53 -9.04 5.19
CA ALA A 64 -20.93 -9.95 4.23
C ALA A 64 -19.48 -10.12 4.68
N ASP A 65 -19.08 -11.37 4.97
CA ASP A 65 -17.73 -11.73 5.39
C ASP A 65 -16.73 -11.03 4.48
N THR A 66 -16.25 -9.88 4.96
CA THR A 66 -15.22 -9.10 4.30
C THR A 66 -13.93 -9.66 4.80
N MET A 67 -13.64 -10.86 4.29
CA MET A 67 -12.34 -11.53 4.32
C MET A 67 -11.20 -10.52 4.33
N CYS A 68 -10.23 -10.62 5.25
CA CYS A 68 -9.06 -9.73 5.33
C CYS A 68 -9.39 -8.23 5.20
N GLY A 69 -10.55 -7.80 5.73
CA GLY A 69 -11.12 -6.47 5.52
C GLY A 69 -10.64 -5.40 6.48
N ARG A 70 -9.60 -5.67 7.28
CA ARG A 70 -9.06 -4.67 8.22
C ARG A 70 -7.59 -4.91 8.48
N PHE A 71 -6.79 -3.85 8.40
CA PHE A 71 -5.36 -3.93 8.71
C PHE A 71 -4.80 -2.67 9.35
N THR A 72 -3.51 -2.68 9.60
CA THR A 72 -2.78 -1.62 10.30
C THR A 72 -1.59 -1.17 9.47
N PHE A 73 -1.34 0.14 9.48
CA PHE A 73 -0.13 0.74 8.94
C PHE A 73 0.29 1.93 9.80
N TYR A 74 1.35 1.76 10.59
CA TYR A 74 1.91 2.76 11.49
C TYR A 74 3.43 2.89 11.38
N THR A 75 4.09 2.09 10.54
CA THR A 75 5.53 2.24 10.25
C THR A 75 5.78 3.48 9.39
N PRO A 76 6.71 4.38 9.78
CA PRO A 76 7.11 5.51 8.94
C PRO A 76 7.68 5.06 7.59
N PRO A 77 7.39 5.74 6.46
CA PRO A 77 7.95 5.41 5.16
C PRO A 77 9.48 5.34 5.14
N ASP A 78 10.17 6.23 5.87
CA ASP A 78 11.63 6.24 5.96
C ASP A 78 12.19 4.93 6.56
N THR A 79 11.48 4.33 7.53
CA THR A 79 11.83 3.02 8.08
C THR A 79 11.70 1.92 7.02
N LEU A 80 10.63 1.94 6.22
CA LEU A 80 10.48 0.98 5.12
C LEU A 80 11.60 1.11 4.08
N ILE A 81 12.00 2.34 3.76
CA ILE A 81 13.11 2.61 2.83
C ILE A 81 14.41 2.02 3.37
N LEU A 82 14.75 2.32 4.62
CA LEU A 82 16.00 1.86 5.22
C LEU A 82 16.07 0.33 5.34
N GLU A 83 14.96 -0.33 5.68
CA GLU A 83 14.95 -1.77 5.96
C GLU A 83 14.69 -2.64 4.73
N PHE A 84 13.83 -2.21 3.81
CA PHE A 84 13.33 -3.05 2.71
C PHE A 84 13.65 -2.52 1.32
N PHE A 85 13.90 -1.22 1.17
CA PHE A 85 14.13 -0.57 -0.13
C PHE A 85 15.36 0.35 -0.12
N PRO A 86 16.57 -0.17 0.18
CA PRO A 86 17.78 0.65 0.32
C PRO A 86 18.22 1.33 -0.98
N GLU A 87 17.76 0.84 -2.14
CA GLU A 87 17.94 1.48 -3.46
C GLU A 87 17.12 2.76 -3.63
N GLY A 88 16.22 3.05 -2.69
CA GLY A 88 15.35 4.22 -2.68
C GLY A 88 13.92 3.93 -3.14
N MET A 89 13.00 4.75 -2.63
CA MET A 89 11.60 4.77 -2.98
C MET A 89 11.10 6.21 -2.83
N GLU A 90 10.44 6.72 -3.85
CA GLU A 90 9.76 8.01 -3.80
C GLU A 90 8.50 7.87 -2.93
N VAL A 91 8.23 8.87 -2.08
CA VAL A 91 7.07 8.89 -1.20
C VAL A 91 6.18 10.06 -1.62
N ASP A 92 5.05 9.74 -2.25
CA ASP A 92 4.06 10.71 -2.68
C ASP A 92 2.88 10.74 -1.70
N GLY A 93 2.87 11.77 -0.86
CA GLY A 93 1.84 12.02 0.14
C GLY A 93 2.31 11.85 1.58
N ARG A 94 1.35 11.95 2.51
CA ARG A 94 1.58 11.85 3.96
C ARG A 94 0.93 10.60 4.50
N PHE A 95 1.71 9.76 5.17
CA PHE A 95 1.23 8.50 5.75
C PHE A 95 1.21 8.62 7.27
N ASN A 96 0.04 8.89 7.84
CA ASN A 96 -0.14 8.94 9.28
C ASN A 96 -0.38 7.51 9.81
N PRO A 97 0.07 7.20 11.05
CA PRO A 97 -0.24 5.94 11.69
C PRO A 97 -1.74 5.66 11.77
N SER A 98 -2.14 4.45 11.38
CA SER A 98 -3.49 3.92 11.54
C SER A 98 -3.43 2.46 11.98
N TYR A 99 -4.22 2.16 13.00
CA TYR A 99 -4.39 0.88 13.67
C TYR A 99 -5.72 0.22 13.31
N ASN A 100 -6.53 0.81 12.42
CA ASN A 100 -7.82 0.23 12.05
C ASN A 100 -8.30 0.64 10.63
N ILE A 101 -7.53 0.31 9.60
CA ILE A 101 -7.78 0.72 8.21
C ILE A 101 -8.91 -0.12 7.58
N PRO A 102 -10.07 0.48 7.25
CA PRO A 102 -11.20 -0.23 6.66
C PRO A 102 -11.21 -0.17 5.11
N PRO A 103 -12.02 -1.02 4.45
CA PRO A 103 -12.15 -1.01 3.00
C PRO A 103 -12.76 0.29 2.47
N GLY A 104 -12.55 0.58 1.18
CA GLY A 104 -13.07 1.80 0.54
C GLY A 104 -12.32 3.08 0.91
N THR A 105 -11.22 2.97 1.65
CA THR A 105 -10.34 4.11 2.02
C THR A 105 -9.12 4.19 1.10
N GLY A 106 -8.36 5.29 1.18
CA GLY A 106 -7.04 5.39 0.56
C GLY A 106 -6.01 4.71 1.45
N ILE A 107 -5.30 3.71 0.92
CA ILE A 107 -4.32 2.92 1.65
C ILE A 107 -2.91 3.09 1.08
N PRO A 108 -1.85 2.90 1.89
CA PRO A 108 -0.49 2.88 1.37
C PRO A 108 -0.32 1.76 0.35
N MET A 109 0.25 2.11 -0.80
CA MET A 109 0.56 1.17 -1.88
C MET A 109 1.92 1.52 -2.45
N ILE A 110 2.78 0.51 -2.58
CA ILE A 110 4.09 0.62 -3.23
C ILE A 110 4.01 -0.06 -4.59
N ARG A 111 4.44 0.61 -5.65
CA ARG A 111 4.51 0.05 -7.00
C ARG A 111 5.75 0.54 -7.73
N MET A 112 6.09 -0.16 -8.82
CA MET A 112 7.04 0.38 -9.78
C MET A 112 6.38 1.47 -10.62
N SER A 113 7.11 2.54 -10.89
CA SER A 113 6.73 3.58 -11.83
C SER A 113 7.14 3.21 -13.25
N MET A 114 6.69 3.99 -14.25
CA MET A 114 7.08 3.77 -15.65
C MET A 114 8.59 3.98 -15.89
N ASN A 115 9.29 4.72 -15.02
CA ASN A 115 10.73 4.95 -15.15
C ASN A 115 11.58 3.91 -14.40
N GLY A 116 10.95 2.91 -13.76
CA GLY A 116 11.62 1.87 -12.98
C GLY A 116 11.85 2.21 -11.51
N SER A 117 11.55 3.44 -11.05
CA SER A 117 11.61 3.80 -9.63
C SER A 117 10.48 3.15 -8.84
N LEU A 118 10.71 2.94 -7.53
CA LEU A 118 9.61 2.62 -6.61
C LEU A 118 8.91 3.89 -6.16
N ILE A 119 7.59 3.87 -6.14
CA ILE A 119 6.76 4.95 -5.60
C ILE A 119 5.80 4.36 -4.57
N MET A 120 5.76 4.97 -3.39
CA MET A 120 4.74 4.78 -2.37
C MET A 120 3.73 5.92 -2.46
N ALA A 121 2.46 5.59 -2.72
CA ALA A 121 1.37 6.56 -2.82
C ALA A 121 0.09 5.98 -2.18
N HIS A 122 -0.93 6.82 -2.00
CA HIS A 122 -2.25 6.34 -1.60
C HIS A 122 -2.98 5.73 -2.80
N SER A 123 -3.61 4.58 -2.58
CA SER A 123 -4.48 3.92 -3.55
C SER A 123 -5.82 3.57 -2.92
N HIS A 124 -6.92 3.76 -3.64
CA HIS A 124 -8.24 3.39 -3.15
C HIS A 124 -8.35 1.87 -2.99
N TRP A 125 -8.73 1.38 -1.80
CA TRP A 125 -8.90 -0.03 -1.55
C TRP A 125 -10.30 -0.50 -1.99
N GLY A 126 -10.37 -1.03 -3.20
CA GLY A 126 -11.59 -1.34 -3.92
C GLY A 126 -11.29 -1.34 -5.41
N PHE A 127 -10.86 -2.49 -5.93
CA PHE A 127 -10.35 -2.62 -7.29
C PHE A 127 -11.49 -2.58 -8.30
N ARG A 128 -11.43 -1.65 -9.25
CA ARG A 128 -12.31 -1.62 -10.42
C ARG A 128 -11.49 -1.17 -11.64
N PRO A 129 -11.28 -2.02 -12.64
CA PRO A 129 -10.52 -1.64 -13.82
C PRO A 129 -11.28 -0.59 -14.63
N SER A 130 -10.55 0.26 -15.36
CA SER A 130 -11.13 1.40 -16.11
C SER A 130 -12.21 0.99 -17.13
N TRP A 131 -12.09 -0.19 -17.74
CA TRP A 131 -13.08 -0.70 -18.70
C TRP A 131 -14.38 -1.18 -18.05
N ALA A 132 -14.42 -1.37 -16.73
CA ALA A 132 -15.61 -1.85 -16.04
C ALA A 132 -16.59 -0.70 -15.77
N ASP A 133 -17.88 -1.00 -15.93
CA ASP A 133 -18.95 -0.03 -15.66
C ASP A 133 -18.86 0.56 -14.24
N GLU A 134 -19.31 1.79 -14.04
CA GLU A 134 -19.33 2.44 -12.72
C GLU A 134 -20.14 1.68 -11.66
N LYS A 135 -21.07 0.82 -12.08
CA LYS A 135 -21.87 -0.04 -11.19
C LYS A 135 -21.24 -1.41 -10.96
N ALA A 136 -20.13 -1.72 -11.63
CA ALA A 136 -19.44 -2.98 -11.45
C ALA A 136 -18.90 -3.10 -10.02
N PRO A 137 -18.80 -4.34 -9.47
CA PRO A 137 -18.24 -4.57 -8.14
C PRO A 137 -16.84 -3.98 -8.00
N ALA A 138 -16.52 -3.42 -6.83
CA ALA A 138 -15.18 -2.96 -6.48
C ALA A 138 -14.55 -3.86 -5.40
N PRO A 139 -14.21 -5.13 -5.72
CA PRO A 139 -13.67 -6.06 -4.75
C PRO A 139 -12.38 -5.54 -4.11
N ILE A 140 -12.29 -5.70 -2.80
CA ILE A 140 -11.11 -5.35 -2.01
C ILE A 140 -10.04 -6.45 -2.02
N ASN A 141 -10.44 -7.67 -2.43
CA ASN A 141 -9.59 -8.84 -2.50
C ASN A 141 -9.63 -9.53 -3.86
N ALA A 142 -8.50 -10.10 -4.28
CA ALA A 142 -8.38 -11.00 -5.41
C ALA A 142 -7.94 -12.40 -4.93
N ARG A 143 -8.59 -13.47 -5.37
CA ARG A 143 -8.18 -14.83 -4.97
C ARG A 143 -6.96 -15.28 -5.76
N ALA A 144 -5.87 -15.70 -5.10
CA ALA A 144 -4.64 -16.14 -5.75
C ALA A 144 -4.84 -17.28 -6.77
N GLU A 145 -5.85 -18.12 -6.55
CA GLU A 145 -6.23 -19.24 -7.41
C GLU A 145 -6.68 -18.79 -8.81
N THR A 146 -7.36 -17.64 -8.87
CA THR A 146 -8.02 -17.15 -10.08
C THR A 146 -7.53 -15.78 -10.55
N ALA A 147 -6.72 -15.06 -9.77
CA ALA A 147 -6.25 -13.72 -10.11
C ALA A 147 -5.62 -13.65 -11.51
N ALA A 148 -4.81 -14.65 -11.87
CA ALA A 148 -4.12 -14.72 -13.16
C ALA A 148 -5.00 -15.11 -14.37
N THR A 149 -6.24 -15.59 -14.14
CA THR A 149 -7.16 -16.03 -15.21
C THR A 149 -8.49 -15.29 -15.20
N SER A 150 -8.79 -14.56 -14.12
CA SER A 150 -9.98 -13.75 -13.95
C SER A 150 -10.06 -12.66 -15.02
N LYS A 151 -11.23 -12.49 -15.62
CA LYS A 151 -11.47 -11.37 -16.53
C LYS A 151 -11.21 -10.01 -15.88
N TYR A 152 -11.40 -9.92 -14.57
CA TYR A 152 -11.27 -8.69 -13.80
C TYR A 152 -9.82 -8.36 -13.42
N PHE A 153 -9.02 -9.38 -13.13
CA PHE A 153 -7.70 -9.20 -12.50
C PHE A 153 -6.51 -9.62 -13.36
N ARG A 154 -6.70 -10.46 -14.39
CA ARG A 154 -5.57 -11.09 -15.12
C ARG A 154 -4.59 -10.07 -15.71
N ASP A 155 -5.11 -8.95 -16.24
CA ASP A 155 -4.29 -7.92 -16.89
C ASP A 155 -3.47 -7.17 -15.83
N ALA A 156 -4.06 -6.89 -14.66
CA ALA A 156 -3.34 -6.33 -13.51
C ALA A 156 -2.36 -7.32 -12.90
N PHE A 157 -2.68 -8.61 -12.86
CA PHE A 157 -1.75 -9.65 -12.39
C PHE A 157 -0.48 -9.69 -13.25
N ALA A 158 -0.61 -9.53 -14.57
CA ALA A 158 0.53 -9.53 -15.48
C ALA A 158 1.37 -8.23 -15.40
N HIS A 159 0.75 -7.06 -15.20
CA HIS A 159 1.44 -5.78 -15.42
C HIS A 159 1.29 -4.73 -14.30
N HIS A 160 0.31 -4.87 -13.42
CA HIS A 160 -0.02 -3.88 -12.39
C HIS A 160 -0.04 -4.54 -11.01
N ARG A 161 1.09 -5.11 -10.64
CA ARG A 161 1.33 -5.65 -9.29
C ARG A 161 1.81 -4.54 -8.37
N CYS A 162 1.39 -4.59 -7.12
CA CYS A 162 1.81 -3.66 -6.06
C CYS A 162 2.05 -4.40 -4.75
N LEU A 163 2.64 -3.71 -3.79
CA LEU A 163 2.73 -4.14 -2.40
C LEU A 163 1.82 -3.25 -1.56
N ILE A 164 1.10 -3.85 -0.62
CA ILE A 164 0.40 -3.12 0.44
C ILE A 164 1.17 -3.35 1.73
N PRO A 165 1.99 -2.38 2.20
CA PRO A 165 2.68 -2.52 3.47
C PRO A 165 1.69 -2.46 4.63
N ALA A 166 1.93 -3.29 5.64
CA ALA A 166 1.13 -3.36 6.85
C ALA A 166 2.01 -3.77 8.04
N ASN A 167 1.52 -3.54 9.26
CA ASN A 167 2.12 -4.09 10.48
C ASN A 167 1.45 -5.41 10.91
N GLY A 168 0.25 -5.64 10.40
CA GLY A 168 -0.61 -6.76 10.74
C GLY A 168 -2.04 -6.53 10.25
N TRP A 169 -2.87 -7.57 10.30
CA TRP A 169 -4.28 -7.52 9.91
C TRP A 169 -5.17 -8.14 10.97
N TYR A 170 -6.47 -7.87 10.88
CA TYR A 170 -7.46 -8.46 11.77
C TYR A 170 -8.26 -9.55 11.05
N GLU A 171 -8.60 -10.59 11.78
CA GLU A 171 -9.61 -11.58 11.37
C GLU A 171 -10.52 -11.94 12.53
N TRP A 172 -11.75 -12.36 12.21
CA TRP A 172 -12.75 -12.67 13.22
C TRP A 172 -13.01 -14.17 13.28
N GLN A 173 -12.60 -14.80 14.38
CA GLN A 173 -12.94 -16.18 14.67
C GLN A 173 -14.42 -16.29 15.01
N GLN A 174 -15.18 -17.03 14.19
CA GLN A 174 -16.57 -17.35 14.46
C GLN A 174 -16.68 -18.54 15.42
N SER A 175 -17.47 -18.37 16.47
CA SER A 175 -17.85 -19.43 17.42
C SER A 175 -19.35 -19.40 17.71
N GLU A 176 -19.85 -20.35 18.50
CA GLU A 176 -21.24 -20.33 19.00
C GLU A 176 -21.54 -19.10 19.88
N GLN A 177 -20.50 -18.51 20.50
CA GLN A 177 -20.61 -17.39 21.42
C GLN A 177 -20.48 -16.02 20.72
N GLY A 178 -20.26 -16.01 19.41
CA GLY A 178 -20.07 -14.81 18.59
C GLY A 178 -18.72 -14.77 17.87
N LYS A 179 -18.36 -13.57 17.38
CA LYS A 179 -17.11 -13.31 16.66
C LYS A 179 -16.06 -12.71 17.60
N THR A 180 -14.91 -13.36 17.71
CA THR A 180 -13.74 -12.84 18.46
C THR A 180 -12.71 -12.30 17.46
N PRO A 181 -12.33 -11.02 17.52
CA PRO A 181 -11.28 -10.50 16.66
C PRO A 181 -9.90 -10.97 17.13
N TYR A 182 -9.08 -11.36 16.18
CA TYR A 182 -7.66 -11.63 16.33
C TYR A 182 -6.87 -10.63 15.52
N TYR A 183 -5.72 -10.20 16.05
CA TYR A 183 -4.71 -9.45 15.31
C TYR A 183 -3.57 -10.40 14.94
N ILE A 184 -3.29 -10.49 13.65
CA ILE A 184 -2.22 -11.31 13.08
C ILE A 184 -1.09 -10.39 12.63
N THR A 185 0.11 -10.66 13.12
CA THR A 185 1.28 -9.79 12.97
C THR A 185 2.57 -10.62 13.02
N PRO A 186 3.72 -10.13 12.53
CA PRO A 186 5.01 -10.79 12.71
C PRO A 186 5.30 -11.22 14.17
N SER A 187 5.80 -12.43 14.33
CA SER A 187 6.13 -13.03 15.62
C SER A 187 7.31 -12.32 16.31
N ASP A 188 8.35 -12.02 15.53
CA ASP A 188 9.62 -11.46 15.99
C ASP A 188 9.86 -10.10 15.36
N THR A 189 9.65 -9.01 16.10
CA THR A 189 9.91 -7.67 15.57
C THR A 189 10.40 -6.72 16.66
N GLY A 190 11.36 -5.88 16.26
CA GLY A 190 11.75 -4.67 16.97
C GLY A 190 10.62 -3.62 16.94
N GLU A 191 10.97 -2.33 17.06
CA GLU A 191 9.99 -1.26 17.28
C GLU A 191 8.96 -1.06 16.14
N ASN A 192 9.23 -1.53 14.92
CA ASN A 192 8.38 -1.29 13.74
C ASN A 192 8.17 -2.57 12.89
N PRO A 193 7.27 -3.50 13.29
CA PRO A 193 6.96 -4.67 12.46
C PRO A 193 6.49 -4.28 11.05
N ALA A 194 6.98 -4.93 10.00
CA ALA A 194 6.50 -4.70 8.64
C ALA A 194 6.31 -6.01 7.87
N ILE A 195 5.16 -6.12 7.22
CA ILE A 195 4.80 -7.15 6.26
C ILE A 195 4.27 -6.50 4.99
N PHE A 196 4.34 -7.23 3.88
CA PHE A 196 3.92 -6.74 2.57
C PHE A 196 2.93 -7.72 1.97
N PHE A 197 1.69 -7.28 1.81
CA PHE A 197 0.71 -8.07 1.08
C PHE A 197 0.95 -7.92 -0.43
N ALA A 198 0.87 -9.04 -1.16
CA ALA A 198 0.80 -9.01 -2.60
C ALA A 198 -0.51 -8.33 -3.02
N GLY A 199 -0.43 -7.28 -3.82
CA GLY A 199 -1.57 -6.52 -4.30
C GLY A 199 -1.61 -6.41 -5.82
N LEU A 200 -2.80 -6.07 -6.32
CA LEU A 200 -3.03 -5.69 -7.72
C LEU A 200 -3.59 -4.27 -7.73
N TRP A 201 -3.22 -3.48 -8.74
CA TRP A 201 -3.72 -2.13 -8.90
C TRP A 201 -4.18 -1.82 -10.31
N THR A 202 -4.92 -0.74 -10.46
CA THR A 202 -5.40 -0.22 -11.74
C THR A 202 -5.55 1.29 -11.67
N PRO A 203 -5.28 2.03 -12.76
CA PRO A 203 -5.59 3.45 -12.83
C PRO A 203 -7.11 3.68 -12.67
N ARG A 204 -7.49 4.79 -12.01
CA ARG A 204 -8.87 5.30 -12.03
C ARG A 204 -8.98 6.41 -13.06
N GLU A 205 -10.08 6.44 -13.80
CA GLU A 205 -10.35 7.53 -14.74
C GLU A 205 -10.56 8.85 -14.00
N GLY A 206 -10.06 9.96 -14.56
CA GLY A 206 -10.39 11.33 -14.16
C GLY A 206 -9.44 12.00 -13.16
N ASP A 207 -8.80 11.26 -12.25
CA ASP A 207 -8.22 11.86 -11.03
C ASP A 207 -6.75 11.50 -10.73
N GLU A 208 -5.99 10.94 -11.68
CA GLU A 208 -4.60 10.41 -11.48
C GLU A 208 -4.44 9.40 -10.32
N THR A 209 -5.56 8.99 -9.71
CA THR A 209 -5.59 8.09 -8.55
C THR A 209 -5.62 6.63 -9.00
N THR A 210 -5.17 5.74 -8.13
CA THR A 210 -5.22 4.30 -8.38
C THR A 210 -6.27 3.64 -7.50
N ALA A 211 -6.73 2.47 -7.94
CA ALA A 211 -7.49 1.52 -7.12
C ALA A 211 -6.69 0.23 -6.96
N CYS A 212 -6.88 -0.47 -5.85
CA CYS A 212 -6.16 -1.71 -5.56
C CYS A 212 -7.01 -2.76 -4.85
N ALA A 213 -6.53 -4.01 -4.92
CA ALA A 213 -7.03 -5.15 -4.16
C ALA A 213 -5.86 -5.95 -3.59
N ILE A 214 -6.06 -6.55 -2.42
CA ILE A 214 -5.11 -7.45 -1.77
C ILE A 214 -5.33 -8.87 -2.32
N ILE A 215 -4.26 -9.57 -2.67
CA ILE A 215 -4.36 -10.97 -3.06
C ILE A 215 -4.51 -11.82 -1.79
N THR A 216 -5.48 -12.73 -1.78
CA THR A 216 -5.72 -13.67 -0.68
C THR A 216 -5.47 -15.10 -1.12
N GLU A 217 -5.25 -15.99 -0.16
CA GLU A 217 -5.08 -17.43 -0.34
C GLU A 217 -5.78 -18.23 0.77
N PRO A 218 -5.89 -19.57 0.67
CA PRO A 218 -6.35 -20.38 1.80
C PRO A 218 -5.48 -20.14 3.02
N ALA A 219 -6.10 -20.05 4.19
CA ALA A 219 -5.36 -19.83 5.44
C ALA A 219 -4.38 -20.98 5.68
N SER A 220 -3.21 -20.61 6.22
CA SER A 220 -2.23 -21.55 6.74
C SER A 220 -2.82 -22.37 7.89
N GLU A 221 -2.21 -23.53 8.17
CA GLU A 221 -2.69 -24.43 9.22
C GLU A 221 -2.76 -23.75 10.60
N SER A 222 -1.83 -22.82 10.88
CA SER A 222 -1.81 -22.02 12.10
C SER A 222 -2.94 -20.99 12.18
N LEU A 223 -3.51 -20.54 11.07
CA LEU A 223 -4.55 -19.50 11.04
C LEU A 223 -5.95 -20.01 10.68
N LYS A 224 -6.08 -21.25 10.17
CA LYS A 224 -7.37 -21.81 9.73
C LYS A 224 -8.45 -21.85 10.80
N HIS A 225 -8.03 -21.90 12.06
CA HIS A 225 -8.94 -21.93 13.22
C HIS A 225 -9.59 -20.56 13.48
N ILE A 226 -9.06 -19.48 12.88
CA ILE A 226 -9.60 -18.12 12.93
C ILE A 226 -10.44 -17.86 11.67
N HIS A 227 -9.86 -18.09 10.48
CA HIS A 227 -10.54 -17.88 9.20
C HIS A 227 -10.02 -18.84 8.13
N ASP A 228 -10.83 -19.21 7.13
CA ASP A 228 -10.43 -20.04 5.99
C ASP A 228 -9.51 -19.37 4.95
N ARG A 229 -9.24 -18.06 5.07
CA ARG A 229 -8.37 -17.29 4.15
C ARG A 229 -7.42 -16.40 4.91
N GLN A 230 -6.36 -16.00 4.22
CA GLN A 230 -5.39 -15.01 4.67
C GLN A 230 -4.91 -14.15 3.48
N PRO A 231 -4.36 -12.95 3.71
CA PRO A 231 -3.65 -12.24 2.66
C PRO A 231 -2.39 -13.01 2.25
N VAL A 232 -1.99 -12.87 0.99
CA VAL A 232 -0.70 -13.36 0.52
C VAL A 232 0.38 -12.43 1.06
N VAL A 233 1.02 -12.83 2.15
CA VAL A 233 2.18 -12.13 2.71
C VAL A 233 3.44 -12.56 1.96
N LEU A 234 4.17 -11.62 1.37
CA LEU A 234 5.39 -11.90 0.62
C LEU A 234 6.61 -11.96 1.52
N HIS A 235 7.55 -12.85 1.17
CA HIS A 235 8.86 -12.86 1.79
C HIS A 235 9.63 -11.59 1.38
N PRO A 236 10.33 -10.90 2.31
CA PRO A 236 11.07 -9.67 1.99
C PRO A 236 12.06 -9.80 0.82
N GLY A 237 12.65 -11.00 0.67
CA GLY A 237 13.60 -11.29 -0.40
C GLY A 237 13.04 -11.28 -1.83
N CYS A 238 11.71 -11.22 -2.04
CA CYS A 238 11.11 -11.21 -3.38
C CYS A 238 10.23 -9.98 -3.67
N LEU A 239 10.29 -8.93 -2.85
CA LEU A 239 9.44 -7.75 -3.01
C LEU A 239 9.66 -7.03 -4.35
N ARG A 240 10.93 -6.87 -4.78
CA ARG A 240 11.27 -6.24 -6.07
C ARG A 240 10.89 -7.11 -7.25
N ASP A 241 11.13 -8.42 -7.18
CA ASP A 241 10.74 -9.35 -8.23
C ASP A 241 9.23 -9.40 -8.44
N TRP A 242 8.46 -9.35 -7.34
CA TRP A 242 7.01 -9.20 -7.41
C TRP A 242 6.61 -7.92 -8.14
N LEU A 243 7.29 -6.79 -7.91
CA LEU A 243 6.96 -5.52 -8.57
C LEU A 243 7.44 -5.43 -10.02
N ASN A 244 8.35 -6.30 -10.47
CA ASN A 244 9.04 -6.18 -11.75
C ASN A 244 8.10 -6.34 -12.97
N PRO A 245 7.86 -5.27 -13.77
CA PRO A 245 6.93 -5.33 -14.90
C PRO A 245 7.42 -6.22 -16.06
N GLU A 246 8.74 -6.47 -16.15
CA GLU A 246 9.33 -7.37 -17.14
C GLU A 246 8.98 -8.84 -16.85
N ILE A 247 8.57 -9.16 -15.62
CA ILE A 247 8.09 -10.48 -15.22
C ILE A 247 6.55 -10.48 -15.32
N SER A 248 6.04 -10.70 -16.53
CA SER A 248 4.59 -10.70 -16.81
C SER A 248 3.98 -12.09 -16.99
N ASP A 249 4.80 -13.08 -17.33
CA ASP A 249 4.35 -14.46 -17.46
C ASP A 249 4.03 -15.09 -16.09
N ARG A 250 2.87 -15.73 -15.98
CA ARG A 250 2.39 -16.36 -14.74
C ARG A 250 3.37 -17.37 -14.16
N THR A 251 4.02 -18.18 -15.00
CA THR A 251 4.96 -19.22 -14.55
C THR A 251 6.19 -18.57 -13.95
N ARG A 252 6.72 -17.54 -14.61
CA ARG A 252 7.85 -16.76 -14.09
C ARG A 252 7.50 -16.01 -12.80
N ILE A 253 6.35 -15.33 -12.74
CA ILE A 253 5.89 -14.64 -11.52
C ILE A 253 5.88 -15.63 -10.34
N ARG A 254 5.33 -16.83 -10.54
CA ARG A 254 5.29 -17.88 -9.50
C ARG A 254 6.68 -18.38 -9.09
N ALA A 255 7.62 -18.45 -10.04
CA ALA A 255 8.97 -18.93 -9.76
C ALA A 255 9.79 -17.96 -8.90
N VAL A 256 9.53 -16.65 -9.02
CA VAL A 256 10.26 -15.60 -8.31
C VAL A 256 9.54 -15.08 -7.06
N THR A 257 8.29 -15.49 -6.82
CA THR A 257 7.49 -15.02 -5.69
C THR A 257 7.44 -16.06 -4.60
N HIS A 258 7.91 -15.69 -3.41
CA HIS A 258 7.91 -16.53 -2.22
C HIS A 258 7.01 -15.92 -1.14
N ARG A 259 6.25 -16.77 -0.46
CA ARG A 259 5.40 -16.37 0.67
C ARG A 259 6.27 -16.28 1.93
N LEU A 260 5.90 -15.40 2.85
CA LEU A 260 6.42 -15.45 4.20
C LEU A 260 6.00 -16.77 4.84
N ASP A 261 6.92 -17.45 5.55
CA ASP A 261 6.56 -18.65 6.30
C ASP A 261 5.58 -18.27 7.43
N PRO A 262 4.41 -18.93 7.53
CA PRO A 262 3.46 -18.70 8.60
C PRO A 262 4.00 -18.86 10.02
N GLU A 263 5.13 -19.55 10.24
CA GLU A 263 5.78 -19.64 11.55
C GLU A 263 6.29 -18.27 12.05
N HIS A 264 6.57 -17.35 11.13
CA HIS A 264 6.97 -15.97 11.44
C HIS A 264 5.77 -15.07 11.75
N LEU A 265 4.56 -15.61 11.83
CA LEU A 265 3.35 -14.89 12.19
C LEU A 265 2.78 -15.42 13.50
N LYS A 266 2.26 -14.51 14.32
CA LYS A 266 1.48 -14.81 15.51
C LYS A 266 0.09 -14.20 15.39
N ALA A 267 -0.88 -14.84 16.02
CA ALA A 267 -2.24 -14.33 16.14
C ALA A 267 -2.59 -14.20 17.63
N VAL A 268 -3.08 -13.03 18.02
CA VAL A 268 -3.49 -12.76 19.41
C VAL A 268 -4.93 -12.25 19.42
N PRO A 269 -5.78 -12.68 20.37
CA PRO A 269 -7.12 -12.11 20.51
C PRO A 269 -7.03 -10.65 20.93
N VAL A 270 -7.90 -9.80 20.41
CA VAL A 270 -7.93 -8.35 20.71
C VAL A 270 -9.31 -7.86 21.11
N SER A 271 -9.39 -6.60 21.55
CA SER A 271 -10.64 -5.95 21.95
C SER A 271 -11.65 -5.91 20.79
N GLN A 272 -12.93 -6.15 21.10
CA GLN A 272 -14.05 -5.96 20.16
C GLN A 272 -14.22 -4.50 19.71
N GLU A 273 -13.55 -3.53 20.34
CA GLU A 273 -13.58 -2.13 19.91
C GLU A 273 -13.09 -1.93 18.47
N VAL A 274 -12.27 -2.83 17.93
CA VAL A 274 -11.84 -2.81 16.51
C VAL A 274 -13.01 -2.89 15.53
N ASN A 275 -14.15 -3.46 15.94
CA ASN A 275 -15.35 -3.59 15.11
C ASN A 275 -15.84 -2.22 14.60
N ASN A 276 -15.67 -1.16 15.40
CA ASN A 276 -15.99 0.19 14.99
C ASN A 276 -14.80 0.82 14.24
N PRO A 277 -14.89 1.05 12.91
CA PRO A 277 -13.79 1.61 12.12
C PRO A 277 -13.42 3.04 12.51
N ARG A 278 -14.22 3.73 13.32
CA ARG A 278 -13.87 5.05 13.87
C ARG A 278 -12.88 4.98 15.03
N HIS A 279 -12.71 3.81 15.65
CA HIS A 279 -11.67 3.62 16.65
C HIS A 279 -10.36 3.36 15.93
N ASP A 280 -9.41 4.28 16.05
CA ASP A 280 -8.11 4.19 15.40
C ASP A 280 -7.01 4.56 16.40
N ARG A 281 -6.60 3.60 17.23
CA ARG A 281 -5.71 3.82 18.37
C ARG A 281 -4.77 2.64 18.66
N PRO A 282 -3.57 2.87 19.20
CA PRO A 282 -2.54 1.83 19.38
C PRO A 282 -2.92 0.68 20.31
N ASP A 283 -3.90 0.85 21.20
CA ASP A 283 -4.35 -0.21 22.10
C ASP A 283 -5.23 -1.27 21.42
N LEU A 284 -5.72 -1.02 20.20
CA LEU A 284 -6.51 -2.00 19.44
C LEU A 284 -5.74 -3.25 19.01
N ILE A 285 -4.42 -3.17 18.98
CA ILE A 285 -3.53 -4.30 18.63
C ILE A 285 -3.00 -5.05 19.87
N ARG A 286 -3.43 -4.66 21.07
CA ARG A 286 -2.99 -5.31 22.32
C ARG A 286 -3.82 -6.55 22.60
N GLU A 287 -3.13 -7.60 23.02
CA GLU A 287 -3.75 -8.84 23.46
C GLU A 287 -4.66 -8.62 24.67
N THR A 288 -5.84 -9.24 24.65
CA THR A 288 -6.84 -9.21 25.74
C THR A 288 -6.83 -10.46 26.59
#